data_AF-A0A923YJ90-F1
#
_entry.id   AF-A0A923YJ90-F1
#
_cell.length_a   1.000
_cell.length_b   1.000
_cell.length_c   1.000
_cell.angle_alpha   90.00
_cell.angle_beta   90.00
_cell.angle_gamma   90.00
#
_symmetry.space_group_name_H-M   'P 1'
#
loop_
_entity.id
_entity.type
_entity.pdbx_description
1 polymer ?
#
loop_
_entity_poly.entity_id
_entity_poly.type
_entity_poly.pdbx_seq_one_letter_code
_entity_poly.pdbx_strand_id
1 'polypeptide(L)'
;MRVIICLLLFLGCAPALAVPPPTTVAVTFDRTHIQPVLAEGLADKATARAVTADDPVRVASISKLVTALGVMRLVEQRRLSLDRDVSDYLGWRLRNPVFPDRPITLRLLLSHQSSLTDGADYIVPLGETLRQRLSDPRAWDAHHAPGSGWFAYANINPPVIASVMEAATGERFDRLMQRLVLRPLKLDACYNWSGCSAAKVARAVVLYRDSGEVAKDDLHGSAPACPVLTAEGAACALDTYTPRWNGALFSPQGGLRISMHD
;
A
#
# COMPACT_ATOMS: atom_id res chain seq x y z
N MET A 1 -66.44 -10.42 -38.04
CA MET A 1 -65.10 -10.93 -38.38
C MET A 1 -64.08 -9.91 -37.88
N ARG A 2 -63.54 -10.09 -36.67
CA ARG A 2 -62.55 -9.17 -36.06
C ARG A 2 -61.17 -9.76 -36.29
N VAL A 3 -60.33 -9.07 -37.05
CA VAL A 3 -58.92 -9.44 -37.26
C VAL A 3 -58.10 -8.90 -36.08
N ILE A 4 -57.51 -9.80 -35.31
CA ILE A 4 -56.59 -9.48 -34.22
C ILE A 4 -55.20 -9.34 -34.84
N ILE A 5 -54.63 -8.13 -34.80
CA ILE A 5 -53.24 -7.86 -35.17
C ILE A 5 -52.38 -8.25 -33.96
N CYS A 6 -51.58 -9.31 -34.12
CA CYS A 6 -50.63 -9.77 -33.12
C CYS A 6 -49.37 -8.88 -33.20
N LEU A 7 -49.18 -8.01 -32.21
CA LEU A 7 -47.98 -7.20 -32.07
C LEU A 7 -46.87 -8.07 -31.45
N LEU A 8 -45.94 -8.55 -32.26
CA LEU A 8 -44.73 -9.23 -31.78
C LEU A 8 -43.79 -8.18 -31.14
N LEU A 9 -43.80 -8.13 -29.81
CA LEU A 9 -42.80 -7.41 -29.00
C LEU A 9 -41.46 -8.15 -29.11
N PHE A 10 -40.56 -7.63 -29.94
CA PHE A 10 -39.14 -7.99 -29.84
C PHE A 10 -38.58 -7.38 -28.55
N LEU A 11 -38.46 -8.21 -27.50
CA LEU A 11 -37.58 -7.89 -26.38
C LEU A 11 -36.15 -7.89 -26.91
N GLY A 12 -35.62 -6.71 -27.23
CA GLY A 12 -34.19 -6.53 -27.48
C GLY A 12 -33.44 -6.89 -26.20
N CYS A 13 -32.66 -7.97 -26.24
CA CYS A 13 -31.65 -8.24 -25.24
C CYS A 13 -30.64 -7.09 -25.30
N ALA A 14 -30.63 -6.22 -24.30
CA ALA A 14 -29.58 -5.20 -24.19
C ALA A 14 -28.22 -5.93 -24.18
N PRO A 15 -27.27 -5.57 -25.07
CA PRO A 15 -25.96 -6.19 -25.02
C PRO A 15 -25.39 -5.95 -23.63
N ALA A 16 -24.99 -7.02 -22.94
CA ALA A 16 -24.20 -6.89 -21.73
C ALA A 16 -23.01 -5.99 -22.07
N LEU A 17 -22.92 -4.83 -21.42
CA LEU A 17 -21.82 -3.90 -21.64
C LEU A 17 -20.53 -4.66 -21.34
N ALA A 18 -19.76 -4.94 -22.39
CA ALA A 18 -18.47 -5.60 -22.25
C ALA A 18 -17.60 -4.73 -21.33
N VAL A 19 -17.10 -5.31 -20.25
CA VAL A 19 -16.15 -4.64 -19.37
C VAL A 19 -14.93 -4.31 -20.25
N PRO A 20 -14.54 -3.03 -20.40
CA PRO A 20 -13.40 -2.68 -21.22
C PRO A 20 -12.15 -3.38 -20.68
N PRO A 21 -11.25 -3.87 -21.56
CA PRO A 21 -10.06 -4.59 -21.13
C PRO A 21 -9.23 -3.71 -20.19
N PRO A 22 -8.59 -4.30 -19.17
CA PRO A 22 -7.74 -3.54 -18.25
C PRO A 22 -6.53 -2.98 -18.99
N THR A 23 -6.10 -1.81 -18.56
CA THR A 23 -4.82 -1.24 -18.95
C THR A 23 -3.69 -2.20 -18.57
N THR A 24 -2.83 -2.54 -19.52
CA THR A 24 -1.79 -3.56 -19.38
C THR A 24 -0.45 -3.00 -19.82
N VAL A 25 0.57 -3.19 -18.97
CA VAL A 25 1.97 -2.92 -19.31
C VAL A 25 2.77 -4.16 -18.96
N ALA A 26 3.60 -4.64 -19.88
CA ALA A 26 4.50 -5.76 -19.68
C ALA A 26 5.88 -5.44 -20.25
N VAL A 27 6.92 -5.84 -19.52
CA VAL A 27 8.32 -5.75 -19.95
C VAL A 27 8.96 -7.13 -19.95
N THR A 28 9.95 -7.30 -20.81
CA THR A 28 10.98 -8.32 -20.66
C THR A 28 12.25 -7.63 -20.20
N PHE A 29 13.00 -8.27 -19.29
CA PHE A 29 14.24 -7.72 -18.78
C PHE A 29 15.34 -8.77 -18.74
N ASP A 30 16.58 -8.30 -18.90
CA ASP A 30 17.81 -9.03 -18.59
C ASP A 30 18.63 -8.21 -17.58
N ARG A 31 19.90 -8.58 -17.37
CA ARG A 31 20.78 -7.89 -16.41
C ARG A 31 21.05 -6.41 -16.77
N THR A 32 20.92 -6.05 -18.04
CA THR A 32 21.37 -4.78 -18.64
C THR A 32 20.27 -4.04 -19.39
N HIS A 33 19.16 -4.70 -19.73
CA HIS A 33 18.09 -4.13 -20.54
C HIS A 33 16.74 -4.39 -19.90
N ILE A 34 15.87 -3.39 -19.99
CA ILE A 34 14.43 -3.51 -19.79
C ILE A 34 13.80 -3.03 -21.09
N GLN A 35 12.98 -3.88 -21.71
CA GLN A 35 12.24 -3.52 -22.91
C GLN A 35 10.76 -3.73 -22.65
N PRO A 36 9.91 -2.69 -22.84
CA PRO A 36 8.49 -2.88 -22.86
C PRO A 36 8.14 -3.69 -24.09
N VAL A 37 7.47 -4.81 -23.87
CA VAL A 37 6.96 -5.66 -24.95
C VAL A 37 5.48 -5.37 -25.19
N LEU A 38 4.80 -4.74 -24.22
CA LEU A 38 3.38 -4.37 -24.33
C LEU A 38 3.04 -3.15 -23.48
N ALA A 39 2.31 -2.19 -24.05
CA ALA A 39 1.63 -1.11 -23.34
C ALA A 39 0.29 -0.84 -24.04
N GLU A 40 -0.80 -1.29 -23.44
CA GLU A 40 -2.15 -1.23 -24.00
C GLU A 40 -3.14 -0.64 -23.01
N GLY A 41 -4.09 0.15 -23.53
CA GLY A 41 -5.12 0.80 -22.73
C GLY A 41 -4.75 2.22 -22.30
N LEU A 42 -5.53 2.75 -21.35
CA LEU A 42 -5.48 4.15 -20.94
C LEU A 42 -4.94 4.28 -19.51
N ALA A 43 -4.02 5.21 -19.32
CA ALA A 43 -3.61 5.62 -17.98
C ALA A 43 -4.66 6.52 -17.32
N ASP A 44 -5.45 7.23 -18.12
CA ASP A 44 -6.58 8.05 -17.68
C ASP A 44 -7.67 8.04 -18.75
N LYS A 45 -8.87 7.59 -18.36
CA LYS A 45 -10.04 7.51 -19.23
C LYS A 45 -10.65 8.88 -19.54
N ALA A 46 -10.54 9.85 -18.63
CA ALA A 46 -11.13 11.18 -18.81
C ALA A 46 -10.37 12.00 -19.85
N THR A 47 -9.03 11.87 -19.89
CA THR A 47 -8.17 12.57 -20.87
C THR A 47 -7.83 11.71 -22.10
N ALA A 48 -8.29 10.45 -22.13
CA ALA A 48 -7.92 9.46 -23.14
C ALA A 48 -6.40 9.28 -23.31
N ARG A 49 -5.62 9.52 -22.24
CA ARG A 49 -4.17 9.38 -22.27
C ARG A 49 -3.78 7.90 -22.29
N ALA A 50 -3.09 7.49 -23.35
CA ALA A 50 -2.54 6.13 -23.47
C ALA A 50 -1.54 5.86 -22.32
N VAL A 51 -1.54 4.62 -21.84
CA VAL A 51 -0.55 4.16 -20.85
C VAL A 51 0.82 3.96 -21.50
N THR A 52 1.87 4.11 -20.70
CA THR A 52 3.25 3.80 -21.08
C THR A 52 3.98 3.09 -19.95
N ALA A 53 5.15 2.51 -20.24
CA ALA A 53 5.97 1.83 -19.22
C ALA A 53 6.57 2.76 -18.15
N ASP A 54 6.65 4.07 -18.42
CA ASP A 54 7.17 5.07 -17.47
C ASP A 54 6.11 5.66 -16.55
N ASP A 55 4.82 5.33 -16.75
CA ASP A 55 3.74 5.86 -15.94
C ASP A 55 3.71 5.15 -14.57
N PRO A 56 3.75 5.90 -13.45
CA PRO A 56 3.73 5.30 -12.13
C PRO A 56 2.35 4.74 -11.81
N VAL A 57 2.33 3.46 -11.42
CA VAL A 57 1.14 2.76 -10.95
C VAL A 57 1.26 2.45 -9.47
N ARG A 58 0.12 2.39 -8.77
CA ARG A 58 0.07 1.81 -7.43
C ARG A 58 0.25 0.30 -7.51
N VAL A 59 1.40 -0.22 -7.11
CA VAL A 59 1.74 -1.66 -7.20
C VAL A 59 1.19 -2.53 -6.06
N ALA A 60 0.31 -1.97 -5.22
CA ALA A 60 -0.35 -2.67 -4.12
C ALA A 60 0.65 -3.51 -3.29
N SER A 61 0.34 -4.76 -2.96
CA SER A 61 1.12 -5.60 -2.02
C SER A 61 2.58 -5.83 -2.39
N ILE A 62 3.01 -5.56 -3.63
CA ILE A 62 4.43 -5.54 -4.02
C ILE A 62 5.21 -4.53 -3.17
N SER A 63 4.55 -3.47 -2.69
CA SER A 63 5.10 -2.48 -1.75
C SER A 63 5.77 -3.11 -0.52
N LYS A 64 5.28 -4.26 -0.04
CA LYS A 64 5.82 -4.95 1.15
C LYS A 64 7.24 -5.47 0.93
N LEU A 65 7.56 -5.89 -0.30
CA LEU A 65 8.91 -6.32 -0.66
C LEU A 65 9.89 -5.16 -0.53
N VAL A 66 9.53 -3.99 -1.05
CA VAL A 66 10.35 -2.78 -0.97
C VAL A 66 10.49 -2.31 0.48
N THR A 67 9.41 -2.35 1.27
CA THR A 67 9.45 -2.11 2.73
C THR A 67 10.44 -3.07 3.43
N ALA A 68 10.41 -4.36 3.09
CA ALA A 68 11.32 -5.36 3.65
C ALA A 68 12.79 -5.05 3.31
N LEU A 69 13.09 -4.57 2.09
CA LEU A 69 14.44 -4.09 1.75
C LEU A 69 14.88 -2.95 2.68
N GLY A 70 13.98 -2.01 2.99
CA GLY A 70 14.25 -0.93 3.95
C GLY A 70 14.58 -1.45 5.36
N VAL A 71 13.86 -2.48 5.83
CA VAL A 71 14.16 -3.16 7.10
C VAL A 71 15.56 -3.78 7.05
N MET A 72 15.88 -4.53 5.98
CA MET A 72 17.17 -5.20 5.87
C MET A 72 18.34 -4.21 5.83
N ARG A 73 18.20 -3.05 5.18
CA ARG A 73 19.20 -1.98 5.22
C ARG A 73 19.48 -1.50 6.65
N LEU A 74 18.44 -1.37 7.48
CA LEU A 74 18.60 -0.99 8.89
C LEU A 74 19.17 -2.13 9.75
N VAL A 75 18.89 -3.39 9.41
CA VAL A 75 19.51 -4.57 10.05
C VAL A 75 21.02 -4.62 9.76
N GLU A 76 21.42 -4.42 8.51
CA GLU A 76 22.83 -4.32 8.10
C GLU A 76 23.57 -3.19 8.85
N GLN A 77 22.88 -2.07 9.08
CA GLN A 77 23.38 -0.94 9.87
C GLN A 77 23.34 -1.17 11.38
N ARG A 78 22.90 -2.36 11.85
CA ARG A 78 22.71 -2.70 13.27
C ARG A 78 21.75 -1.77 14.02
N ARG A 79 20.88 -1.06 13.29
CA ARG A 79 19.83 -0.19 13.85
C ARG A 79 18.58 -0.99 14.22
N LEU A 80 18.35 -2.10 13.51
CA LEU A 80 17.29 -3.07 13.79
C LEU A 80 17.88 -4.48 13.97
N SER A 81 17.13 -5.33 14.63
CA SER A 81 17.39 -6.77 14.75
C SER A 81 16.11 -7.52 14.41
N LEU A 82 16.22 -8.56 13.58
CA LEU A 82 15.07 -9.38 13.16
C LEU A 82 14.45 -10.15 14.33
N ASP A 83 15.23 -10.43 15.37
CA ASP A 83 14.86 -11.34 16.46
C ASP A 83 14.66 -10.62 17.81
N ARG A 84 14.88 -9.30 17.84
CA ARG A 84 14.51 -8.49 19.02
C ARG A 84 12.99 -8.31 19.06
N ASP A 85 12.43 -8.29 20.27
CA ASP A 85 11.06 -7.88 20.50
C ASP A 85 10.82 -6.46 19.99
N VAL A 86 9.79 -6.28 19.16
CA VAL A 86 9.49 -4.97 18.59
C VAL A 86 9.01 -3.95 19.63
N SER A 87 8.52 -4.42 20.78
CA SER A 87 8.11 -3.56 21.89
C SER A 87 9.25 -2.66 22.39
N ASP A 88 10.49 -3.15 22.33
CA ASP A 88 11.68 -2.41 22.75
C ASP A 88 11.94 -1.18 21.88
N TYR A 89 11.62 -1.24 20.58
CA TYR A 89 11.70 -0.09 19.68
C TYR A 89 10.47 0.81 19.85
N LEU A 90 9.28 0.21 19.90
CA LEU A 90 8.01 0.94 19.91
C LEU A 90 7.82 1.79 21.17
N GLY A 91 8.40 1.39 22.30
CA GLY A 91 8.22 2.08 23.59
C GLY A 91 6.86 1.80 24.24
N TRP A 92 6.15 0.78 23.74
CA TRP A 92 4.92 0.26 24.31
C TRP A 92 4.82 -1.24 24.01
N ARG A 93 4.10 -1.98 24.86
CA ARG A 93 4.02 -3.44 24.79
C ARG A 93 3.09 -3.88 23.66
N LEU A 94 3.65 -4.39 22.57
CA LEU A 94 2.90 -5.03 21.48
C LEU A 94 2.80 -6.53 21.76
N ARG A 95 1.61 -6.99 22.15
CA ARG A 95 1.35 -8.41 22.46
C ARG A 95 -0.04 -8.80 22.06
N ASN A 96 -0.17 -10.04 21.59
CA ASN A 96 -1.45 -10.71 21.55
C ASN A 96 -1.94 -10.89 23.01
N PRO A 97 -3.13 -10.38 23.37
CA PRO A 97 -3.68 -10.50 24.73
C PRO A 97 -3.87 -11.95 25.20
N VAL A 98 -4.12 -12.89 24.29
CA VAL A 98 -4.29 -14.32 24.57
C VAL A 98 -2.94 -15.01 24.83
N PHE A 99 -1.85 -14.47 24.26
CA PHE A 99 -0.49 -15.02 24.39
C PHE A 99 0.50 -13.95 24.89
N PRO A 100 0.30 -13.40 26.11
CA PRO A 100 0.99 -12.17 26.55
C PRO A 100 2.50 -12.34 26.74
N ASP A 101 2.97 -13.57 26.92
CA ASP A 101 4.39 -13.92 27.16
C ASP A 101 5.17 -14.18 25.88
N ARG A 102 4.50 -14.22 24.72
CA ARG A 102 5.13 -14.48 23.42
C ARG A 102 5.53 -13.16 22.76
N PRO A 103 6.84 -12.86 22.62
CA PRO A 103 7.27 -11.65 21.95
C PRO A 103 6.97 -11.69 20.45
N ILE A 104 6.78 -10.50 19.88
CA ILE A 104 6.62 -10.31 18.44
C ILE A 104 7.91 -9.68 17.94
N THR A 105 8.47 -10.22 16.86
CA THR A 105 9.72 -9.74 16.28
C THR A 105 9.50 -9.26 14.85
N LEU A 106 10.47 -8.53 14.29
CA LEU A 106 10.43 -8.14 12.88
C LEU A 106 10.39 -9.36 11.96
N ARG A 107 11.09 -10.46 12.31
CA ARG A 107 11.02 -11.72 11.57
C ARG A 107 9.58 -12.23 11.46
N LEU A 108 8.85 -12.26 12.58
CA LEU A 108 7.46 -12.73 12.62
C LEU A 108 6.51 -11.81 11.85
N LEU A 109 6.72 -10.49 11.91
CA LEU A 109 5.92 -9.52 11.15
C LEU A 109 6.14 -9.68 9.63
N LEU A 110 7.41 -9.76 9.21
CA LEU A 110 7.80 -9.92 7.80
C LEU A 110 7.34 -11.26 7.22
N SER A 111 7.33 -12.32 8.04
CA SER A 111 6.91 -13.66 7.63
C SER A 111 5.42 -13.93 7.84
N HIS A 112 4.63 -12.94 8.28
CA HIS A 112 3.20 -13.11 8.56
C HIS A 112 2.89 -14.22 9.60
N GLN A 113 3.71 -14.31 10.64
CA GLN A 113 3.56 -15.25 11.77
C GLN A 113 3.48 -14.51 13.13
N SER A 114 3.07 -13.25 13.09
CA SER A 114 3.00 -12.33 14.25
C SER A 114 1.78 -12.54 15.13
N SER A 115 0.80 -13.37 14.71
CA SER A 115 -0.53 -13.50 15.34
C SER A 115 -1.43 -12.26 15.18
N LEU A 116 -1.03 -11.29 14.34
CA LEU A 116 -1.89 -10.18 13.94
C LEU A 116 -2.83 -10.61 12.80
N THR A 117 -4.03 -10.04 12.79
CA THR A 117 -5.02 -10.19 11.72
C THR A 117 -5.52 -8.82 11.25
N ASP A 118 -6.20 -8.78 10.11
CA ASP A 118 -6.80 -7.55 9.59
C ASP A 118 -8.22 -7.27 10.15
N GLY A 119 -8.66 -7.98 11.19
CA GLY A 119 -10.03 -7.86 11.73
C GLY A 119 -10.37 -6.50 12.36
N ALA A 120 -9.36 -5.71 12.72
CA ALA A 120 -9.51 -4.35 13.25
C ALA A 120 -9.36 -3.25 12.17
N ASP A 121 -9.23 -3.62 10.89
CA ASP A 121 -8.75 -2.78 9.79
C ASP A 121 -7.27 -2.35 9.97
N TYR A 122 -6.60 -2.12 8.86
CA TYR A 122 -5.21 -1.68 8.77
C TYR A 122 -5.06 -0.26 8.23
N ILE A 123 -6.18 0.41 7.95
CA ILE A 123 -6.23 1.84 7.70
C ILE A 123 -6.21 2.58 9.03
N VAL A 124 -5.12 3.29 9.31
CA VAL A 124 -4.97 4.13 10.50
C VAL A 124 -4.68 5.55 10.04
N PRO A 125 -5.68 6.46 10.05
CA PRO A 125 -5.50 7.81 9.53
C PRO A 125 -4.62 8.68 10.45
N LEU A 126 -4.14 9.80 9.91
CA LEU A 126 -3.45 10.84 10.67
C LEU A 126 -4.37 11.37 11.77
N GLY A 127 -3.87 11.37 13.01
CA GLY A 127 -4.64 11.65 14.23
C GLY A 127 -4.89 10.41 15.08
N GLU A 128 -4.83 9.21 14.49
CA GLU A 128 -4.90 7.93 15.20
C GLU A 128 -3.52 7.26 15.33
N THR A 129 -3.42 6.30 16.25
CA THR A 129 -2.20 5.53 16.50
C THR A 129 -2.42 4.03 16.30
N LEU A 130 -1.36 3.31 15.92
CA LEU A 130 -1.39 1.85 15.86
C LEU A 130 -1.67 1.23 17.23
N ARG A 131 -1.22 1.86 18.32
CA ARG A 131 -1.49 1.36 19.67
C ARG A 131 -3.00 1.34 19.98
N GLN A 132 -3.72 2.40 19.60
CA GLN A 132 -5.18 2.44 19.73
C GLN A 132 -5.84 1.38 18.84
N ARG A 133 -5.45 1.32 17.56
CA ARG A 133 -5.99 0.34 16.60
C ARG A 133 -5.81 -1.11 17.07
N LEU A 134 -4.64 -1.43 17.62
CA LEU A 134 -4.27 -2.76 18.07
C LEU A 134 -4.79 -3.12 19.47
N SER A 135 -5.53 -2.23 20.13
CA SER A 135 -6.29 -2.56 21.33
C SER A 135 -7.60 -3.30 21.03
N ASP A 136 -8.08 -3.28 19.79
CA ASP A 136 -9.23 -4.06 19.36
C ASP A 136 -8.85 -5.56 19.37
N PRO A 137 -9.59 -6.42 20.12
CA PRO A 137 -9.33 -7.86 20.14
C PRO A 137 -9.36 -8.52 18.77
N ARG A 138 -10.12 -7.96 17.81
CA ARG A 138 -10.19 -8.48 16.43
C ARG A 138 -8.88 -8.31 15.66
N ALA A 139 -7.93 -7.50 16.15
CA ALA A 139 -6.60 -7.40 15.55
C ALA A 139 -5.72 -8.64 15.79
N TRP A 140 -6.18 -9.61 16.59
CA TRP A 140 -5.37 -10.70 17.11
C TRP A 140 -6.00 -12.06 16.82
N ASP A 141 -5.16 -13.04 16.48
CA ASP A 141 -5.58 -14.44 16.35
C ASP A 141 -5.75 -15.05 17.75
N ALA A 142 -6.94 -15.55 18.06
CA ALA A 142 -7.25 -16.12 19.38
C ALA A 142 -6.73 -17.56 19.57
N HIS A 143 -6.26 -18.22 18.51
CA HIS A 143 -5.92 -19.64 18.51
C HIS A 143 -4.43 -19.90 18.29
N HIS A 144 -3.76 -19.04 17.52
CA HIS A 144 -2.36 -19.24 17.15
C HIS A 144 -1.43 -18.18 17.73
N ALA A 145 -0.53 -18.60 18.62
CA ALA A 145 0.45 -17.72 19.22
C ALA A 145 1.47 -17.16 18.20
N PRO A 146 2.08 -15.98 18.47
CA PRO A 146 3.21 -15.49 17.69
C PRO A 146 4.34 -16.53 17.62
N GLY A 147 4.86 -16.77 16.41
CA GLY A 147 5.92 -17.74 16.17
C GLY A 147 5.56 -19.20 16.45
N SER A 148 4.26 -19.54 16.41
CA SER A 148 3.78 -20.93 16.43
C SER A 148 4.03 -21.69 15.12
N GLY A 149 4.46 -20.99 14.06
CA GLY A 149 4.55 -21.52 12.70
C GLY A 149 3.29 -21.27 11.86
N TRP A 150 2.19 -20.79 12.47
CA TRP A 150 0.98 -20.44 11.74
C TRP A 150 1.16 -19.18 10.89
N PHE A 151 0.89 -19.31 9.59
CA PHE A 151 0.92 -18.20 8.64
C PHE A 151 -0.47 -17.58 8.51
N ALA A 152 -0.56 -16.28 8.77
CA ALA A 152 -1.76 -15.48 8.54
C ALA A 152 -1.37 -14.17 7.83
N TYR A 153 -1.74 -14.06 6.56
CA TYR A 153 -1.51 -12.82 5.81
C TYR A 153 -2.32 -11.68 6.45
N ALA A 154 -1.62 -10.58 6.77
CA ALA A 154 -2.20 -9.44 7.49
C ALA A 154 -1.52 -8.15 7.03
N ASN A 155 -2.30 -7.24 6.45
CA ASN A 155 -1.86 -5.93 6.00
C ASN A 155 -1.54 -4.96 7.14
N ILE A 156 -1.94 -5.26 8.38
CA ILE A 156 -1.51 -4.49 9.56
C ILE A 156 -0.02 -4.74 9.94
N ASN A 157 0.61 -5.83 9.46
CA ASN A 157 2.02 -6.10 9.75
C ASN A 157 2.97 -5.00 9.22
N PRO A 158 2.90 -4.57 7.94
CA PRO A 158 3.78 -3.50 7.44
C PRO A 158 3.63 -2.14 8.16
N PRO A 159 2.43 -1.66 8.53
CA PRO A 159 2.30 -0.50 9.42
C PRO A 159 3.08 -0.62 10.72
N VAL A 160 3.02 -1.78 11.39
CA VAL A 160 3.81 -2.04 12.61
C VAL A 160 5.31 -2.01 12.30
N ILE A 161 5.73 -2.65 11.21
CA ILE A 161 7.13 -2.63 10.74
C ILE A 161 7.60 -1.19 10.50
N ALA A 162 6.82 -0.38 9.78
CA ALA A 162 7.14 1.01 9.51
C ALA A 162 7.27 1.81 10.82
N SER A 163 6.37 1.63 11.78
CA SER A 163 6.49 2.22 13.11
C SER A 163 7.76 1.83 13.86
N VAL A 164 8.22 0.57 13.73
CA VAL A 164 9.51 0.12 14.30
C VAL A 164 10.68 0.82 13.62
N MET A 165 10.66 0.91 12.28
CA MET A 165 11.70 1.63 11.51
C MET A 165 11.77 3.11 11.91
N GLU A 166 10.61 3.76 12.02
CA GLU A 166 10.50 5.14 12.48
C GLU A 166 11.00 5.31 13.91
N ALA A 167 10.62 4.43 14.83
CA ALA A 167 11.06 4.51 16.22
C ALA A 167 12.58 4.34 16.37
N ALA A 168 13.19 3.45 15.59
CA ALA A 168 14.63 3.20 15.63
C ALA A 168 15.47 4.32 15.00
N THR A 169 14.85 5.21 14.23
CA THR A 169 15.55 6.22 13.42
C THR A 169 15.18 7.66 13.73
N GLY A 170 13.98 7.90 14.26
CA GLY A 170 13.39 9.23 14.40
C GLY A 170 12.97 9.85 13.06
N GLU A 171 13.01 9.11 11.95
CA GLU A 171 12.70 9.60 10.61
C GLU A 171 11.41 8.96 10.10
N ARG A 172 10.56 9.73 9.40
CA ARG A 172 9.30 9.21 8.82
C ARG A 172 9.55 8.13 7.77
N PHE A 173 8.63 7.17 7.67
CA PHE A 173 8.73 6.04 6.75
C PHE A 173 8.94 6.45 5.28
N ASP A 174 8.20 7.42 4.76
CA ASP A 174 8.33 7.91 3.38
C ASP A 174 9.77 8.37 3.07
N ARG A 175 10.35 9.15 4.00
CA ARG A 175 11.70 9.69 3.89
C ARG A 175 12.76 8.60 4.06
N LEU A 176 12.54 7.69 5.00
CA LEU A 176 13.39 6.51 5.19
C LEU A 176 13.47 5.68 3.91
N MET A 177 12.35 5.36 3.28
CA MET A 177 12.34 4.55 2.05
C MET A 177 13.01 5.27 0.89
N GLN A 178 12.80 6.58 0.76
CA GLN A 178 13.53 7.41 -0.21
C GLN A 178 15.05 7.30 0.00
N ARG A 179 15.51 7.50 1.24
CA ARG A 179 16.95 7.52 1.58
C ARG A 179 17.61 6.15 1.51
N LEU A 180 16.93 5.11 2.00
CA LEU A 180 17.50 3.78 2.18
C LEU A 180 17.39 2.90 0.94
N VAL A 181 16.37 3.10 0.10
CA VAL A 181 16.06 2.18 -1.00
C VAL A 181 15.92 2.90 -2.34
N LEU A 182 14.97 3.83 -2.47
CA LEU A 182 14.57 4.36 -3.78
C LEU A 182 15.67 5.20 -4.43
N ARG A 183 16.23 6.18 -3.72
CA ARG A 183 17.31 7.03 -4.26
C ARG A 183 18.60 6.25 -4.53
N PRO A 184 19.10 5.36 -3.64
CA PRO A 184 20.27 4.54 -3.96
C PRO A 184 20.11 3.66 -5.20
N LEU A 185 18.88 3.20 -5.47
CA LEU A 185 18.55 2.42 -6.67
C LEU A 185 18.20 3.30 -7.88
N LYS A 186 18.21 4.64 -7.72
CA LYS A 186 17.87 5.64 -8.75
C LYS A 186 16.44 5.50 -9.29
N LEU A 187 15.51 5.09 -8.42
CA LEU A 187 14.10 4.93 -8.76
C LEU A 187 13.35 6.24 -8.51
N ASP A 188 12.62 6.75 -9.50
CA ASP A 188 11.67 7.85 -9.30
C ASP A 188 10.31 7.28 -8.89
N ALA A 189 10.29 6.79 -7.65
CA ALA A 189 9.16 6.15 -7.02
C ALA A 189 8.87 6.78 -5.66
N CYS A 190 7.68 6.57 -5.12
CA CYS A 190 7.34 7.07 -3.79
C CYS A 190 6.16 6.34 -3.14
N TYR A 191 6.02 6.52 -1.83
CA TYR A 191 4.89 6.01 -1.08
C TYR A 191 3.81 7.09 -0.93
N ASN A 192 2.58 6.79 -1.33
CA ASN A 192 1.42 7.71 -1.36
C ASN A 192 1.74 9.12 -1.92
N TRP A 193 2.43 9.21 -3.06
CA TRP A 193 2.79 10.49 -3.70
C TRP A 193 3.75 11.37 -2.87
N SER A 194 4.17 10.94 -1.69
CA SER A 194 5.07 11.69 -0.83
C SER A 194 6.51 11.56 -1.32
N GLY A 195 7.02 12.63 -1.93
CA GLY A 195 8.39 12.70 -2.46
C GLY A 195 8.55 12.21 -3.90
N CYS A 196 7.46 11.90 -4.63
CA CYS A 196 7.53 11.70 -6.08
C CYS A 196 7.88 13.02 -6.79
N SER A 197 8.59 12.92 -7.93
CA SER A 197 8.81 14.08 -8.78
C SER A 197 7.51 14.64 -9.36
N ALA A 198 7.49 15.92 -9.70
CA ALA A 198 6.37 16.53 -10.42
C ALA A 198 6.09 15.82 -11.76
N ALA A 199 7.13 15.29 -12.41
CA ALA A 199 7.00 14.52 -13.65
C ALA A 199 6.23 13.21 -13.43
N LYS A 200 6.50 12.48 -12.34
CA LYS A 200 5.75 11.25 -12.00
C LYS A 200 4.32 11.55 -11.60
N VAL A 201 4.11 12.60 -10.81
CA VAL A 201 2.77 13.06 -10.41
C VAL A 201 1.91 13.40 -11.64
N ALA A 202 2.46 14.14 -12.61
CA ALA A 202 1.76 14.50 -13.84
C ALA A 202 1.39 13.27 -14.72
N ARG A 203 2.03 12.12 -14.49
CA ARG A 203 1.85 10.89 -15.24
C ARG A 203 1.12 9.79 -14.47
N ALA A 204 0.60 10.10 -13.28
CA ALA A 204 -0.14 9.16 -12.44
C ALA A 204 -1.19 8.39 -13.25
N VAL A 205 -1.20 7.07 -13.08
CA VAL A 205 -2.25 6.21 -13.63
C VAL A 205 -3.45 6.26 -12.69
N VAL A 206 -4.62 6.58 -13.24
CA VAL A 206 -5.88 6.60 -12.50
C VAL A 206 -6.39 5.17 -12.36
N LEU A 207 -6.66 4.75 -11.12
CA LEU A 207 -7.27 3.46 -10.83
C LEU A 207 -8.79 3.62 -10.89
N TYR A 208 -9.45 2.72 -11.62
CA TYR A 208 -10.90 2.66 -11.73
C TYR A 208 -11.44 1.39 -11.08
N ARG A 209 -12.67 1.46 -10.56
CA ARG A 209 -13.48 0.29 -10.20
C ARG A 209 -13.98 -0.40 -11.47
N ASP A 210 -14.48 -1.61 -11.31
CA ASP A 210 -15.21 -2.36 -12.33
C ASP A 210 -16.45 -1.59 -12.83
N SER A 211 -17.11 -0.83 -11.96
CA SER A 211 -18.18 0.11 -12.28
C SER A 211 -17.76 1.28 -13.17
N GLY A 212 -16.45 1.51 -13.36
CA GLY A 212 -15.90 2.64 -14.09
C GLY A 212 -15.66 3.89 -13.25
N GLU A 213 -16.10 3.91 -11.99
CA GLU A 213 -15.82 5.01 -11.05
C GLU A 213 -14.32 5.10 -10.72
N VAL A 214 -13.83 6.31 -10.45
CA VAL A 214 -12.47 6.52 -9.95
C VAL A 214 -12.33 5.87 -8.58
N ALA A 215 -11.39 4.94 -8.46
CA ALA A 215 -11.02 4.27 -7.22
C ALA A 215 -9.88 5.00 -6.50
N LYS A 216 -8.85 5.43 -7.23
CA LYS A 216 -7.66 6.08 -6.65
C LYS A 216 -6.81 6.81 -7.68
N ASP A 217 -5.95 7.70 -7.19
CA ASP A 217 -4.84 8.30 -7.95
C ASP A 217 -5.26 9.15 -9.17
N ASP A 218 -6.50 9.64 -9.18
CA ASP A 218 -6.86 10.80 -10.01
C ASP A 218 -6.33 12.07 -9.35
N LEU A 219 -5.16 12.52 -9.82
CA LEU A 219 -4.41 13.64 -9.26
C LEU A 219 -4.69 14.97 -9.96
N HIS A 220 -5.43 14.95 -11.08
CA HIS A 220 -5.65 16.12 -11.93
C HIS A 220 -4.34 16.88 -12.27
N GLY A 221 -3.24 16.13 -12.45
CA GLY A 221 -1.92 16.67 -12.83
C GLY A 221 -1.10 17.33 -11.71
N SER A 222 -1.56 17.30 -10.45
CA SER A 222 -0.86 17.94 -9.33
C SER A 222 -0.77 17.04 -8.10
N ALA A 223 0.23 17.28 -7.24
CA ALA A 223 0.40 16.45 -6.06
C ALA A 223 -0.80 16.64 -5.11
N PRO A 224 -1.29 15.58 -4.46
CA PRO A 224 -2.42 15.72 -3.55
C PRO A 224 -2.05 16.65 -2.40
N ALA A 225 -2.98 17.52 -2.00
CA ALA A 225 -2.79 18.44 -0.88
C ALA A 225 -2.39 17.70 0.40
N CYS A 226 -2.94 16.50 0.60
CA CYS A 226 -2.50 15.57 1.63
C CYS A 226 -2.12 14.22 1.03
N PRO A 227 -0.86 13.75 1.22
CA PRO A 227 -0.44 12.44 0.73
C PRO A 227 -0.89 11.29 1.64
N VAL A 228 -1.61 11.55 2.74
CA VAL A 228 -2.01 10.53 3.71
C VAL A 228 -3.51 10.65 3.98
N LEU A 229 -4.11 9.59 4.51
CA LEU A 229 -5.47 9.65 5.01
C LEU A 229 -5.48 10.40 6.35
N THR A 230 -6.42 11.30 6.53
CA THR A 230 -6.64 12.03 7.79
C THR A 230 -7.89 11.51 8.47
N ALA A 231 -7.99 11.68 9.79
CA ALA A 231 -9.24 11.44 10.48
C ALA A 231 -10.30 12.39 9.94
N GLU A 232 -11.57 12.01 10.07
CA GLU A 232 -12.69 12.82 9.57
C GLU A 232 -12.65 14.23 10.19
N GLY A 233 -12.69 15.26 9.34
CA GLY A 233 -12.59 16.66 9.75
C GLY A 233 -11.21 17.17 10.18
N ALA A 234 -10.17 16.31 10.18
CA ALA A 234 -8.81 16.71 10.58
C ALA A 234 -8.00 17.33 9.43
N ALA A 235 -7.17 18.32 9.76
CA ALA A 235 -6.23 18.94 8.82
C ALA A 235 -5.03 18.02 8.52
N CYS A 236 -4.42 18.20 7.35
CA CYS A 236 -3.19 17.49 6.97
C CYS A 236 -1.94 18.12 7.58
N ALA A 237 -1.72 17.90 8.88
CA ALA A 237 -0.60 18.48 9.64
C ALA A 237 0.58 17.49 9.81
N LEU A 238 1.23 17.11 8.70
CA LEU A 238 2.35 16.15 8.70
C LEU A 238 3.64 16.66 9.37
N ASP A 239 3.75 17.96 9.61
CA ASP A 239 4.79 18.61 10.39
C ASP A 239 4.68 18.30 11.89
N THR A 240 3.46 18.10 12.38
CA THR A 240 3.18 17.69 13.77
C THR A 240 3.26 16.17 13.98
N TYR A 241 3.37 15.39 12.90
CA TYR A 241 3.45 13.94 12.99
C TYR A 241 4.74 13.51 13.69
N THR A 242 4.60 12.81 14.82
CA THR A 242 5.72 12.20 15.53
C THR A 242 5.93 10.77 15.03
N PRO A 243 7.08 10.47 14.37
CA PRO A 243 7.40 9.12 13.91
C PRO A 243 7.32 8.10 15.05
N ARG A 244 6.92 6.86 14.73
CA ARG A 244 6.65 5.67 15.60
C ARG A 244 5.19 5.37 15.84
N TRP A 245 4.32 6.37 15.90
CA TRP A 245 2.96 6.16 16.42
C TRP A 245 1.99 5.63 15.38
N ASN A 246 2.24 5.91 14.10
CA ASN A 246 1.39 5.48 13.00
C ASN A 246 2.20 5.23 11.71
N GLY A 247 2.80 4.05 11.60
CA GLY A 247 3.48 3.64 10.37
C GLY A 247 2.54 3.37 9.18
N ALA A 248 1.21 3.46 9.34
CA ALA A 248 0.26 3.23 8.24
C ALA A 248 0.15 4.40 7.26
N LEU A 249 0.54 5.62 7.68
CA LEU A 249 0.25 6.87 6.98
C LEU A 249 0.67 6.88 5.51
N PHE A 250 1.85 6.34 5.22
CA PHE A 250 2.41 6.28 3.87
C PHE A 250 2.17 4.93 3.20
N SER A 251 1.30 4.10 3.76
CA SER A 251 0.87 2.80 3.23
C SER A 251 2.04 1.85 2.87
N PRO A 252 2.90 1.48 3.84
CA PRO A 252 4.00 0.51 3.63
C PRO A 252 3.52 -0.85 3.07
N GLN A 253 2.25 -1.18 3.28
CA GLN A 253 1.59 -2.40 2.83
C GLN A 253 1.16 -2.37 1.36
N GLY A 254 1.01 -1.19 0.75
CA GLY A 254 0.32 -1.10 -0.54
C GLY A 254 0.38 0.24 -1.28
N GLY A 255 1.22 1.16 -0.83
CA GLY A 255 1.24 2.55 -1.25
C GLY A 255 2.36 2.94 -2.20
N LEU A 256 3.24 2.02 -2.60
CA LEU A 256 4.31 2.34 -3.54
C LEU A 256 3.71 2.67 -4.91
N ARG A 257 4.09 3.83 -5.45
CA ARG A 257 3.88 4.25 -6.83
C ARG A 257 5.23 4.19 -7.53
N ILE A 258 5.29 3.38 -8.57
CA ILE A 258 6.50 3.08 -9.32
C ILE A 258 6.10 2.74 -10.76
N SER A 259 6.94 3.09 -11.73
CA SER A 259 6.71 2.71 -13.12
C SER A 259 7.32 1.35 -13.43
N MET A 260 7.11 0.81 -14.63
CA MET A 260 7.68 -0.49 -14.98
C MET A 260 9.18 -0.43 -15.28
N HIS A 261 9.70 0.72 -15.72
CA HIS A 261 11.14 0.91 -15.96
C HIS A 261 11.95 1.22 -14.68
N ASP A 262 11.28 1.64 -13.61
CA ASP A 262 11.86 1.79 -12.27
C ASP A 262 11.88 0.43 -11.55
#